data_AF-A0A7K7E1T5-F1
#
_entry.id   AF-A0A7K7E1T5-F1
#
_cell.length_a   1.000
_cell.length_b   1.000
_cell.length_c   1.000
_cell.angle_alpha   90.00
_cell.angle_beta   90.00
_cell.angle_gamma   90.00
#
_symmetry.space_group_name_H-M   'P 1'
#
loop_
_entity.id
_entity.type
_entity.pdbx_description
1 polymer ?
#
loop_
_entity_poly.entity_id
_entity_poly.type
_entity_poly.pdbx_seq_one_letter_code
_entity_poly.pdbx_strand_id
1 'polypeptide(L)' 'VCSCLLLDACLRCQAENKQEDCVVVWGECNHSFHNCCMSLWVKQNNRCPLCQQDWVVQRIGK' A
#
# COMPACT_ATOMS: atom_id res chain seq x y z
N VAL A 1 6.64 3.39 -4.51
CA VAL A 1 5.46 3.42 -3.62
C VAL A 1 4.98 4.86 -3.48
N CYS A 2 3.67 5.06 -3.27
CA CYS A 2 3.07 6.40 -3.14
C CYS A 2 3.74 7.22 -2.01
N SER A 3 4.06 8.49 -2.26
CA SER A 3 4.66 9.42 -1.28
C SER A 3 3.62 10.15 -0.41
N CYS A 4 2.33 9.85 -0.58
CA CYS A 4 1.24 10.40 0.23
C CYS A 4 1.31 9.87 1.67
N LEU A 5 0.82 10.68 2.62
CA LEU A 5 0.60 10.25 4.00
C LEU A 5 -0.35 9.04 4.02
N LEU A 6 -0.03 8.05 4.86
CA LEU A 6 -0.84 6.84 5.07
C LEU A 6 -2.24 7.10 5.65
N LEU A 7 -2.50 8.33 6.10
CA LEU A 7 -3.77 8.79 6.65
C LEU A 7 -4.76 9.25 5.57
N ASP A 8 -4.30 9.43 4.33
CA ASP A 8 -5.09 9.92 3.22
C ASP A 8 -5.12 8.88 2.10
N ALA A 9 -6.26 8.78 1.40
CA ALA A 9 -6.31 8.02 0.15
C ALA A 9 -5.21 8.50 -0.81
N CYS A 10 -4.53 7.58 -1.50
CA CYS A 10 -3.47 7.99 -2.42
C CYS A 10 -4.02 8.93 -3.51
N LEU A 11 -3.17 9.80 -4.08
CA LEU A 11 -3.54 10.76 -5.15
C LEU A 11 -4.36 10.13 -6.29
N ARG A 12 -4.10 8.85 -6.60
CA ARG A 12 -4.88 8.10 -7.60
C ARG A 12 -6.30 7.80 -7.14
N CYS A 13 -6.47 7.29 -5.92
CA CYS A 13 -7.78 7.02 -5.34
C CYS A 13 -8.57 8.32 -5.06
N GLN A 14 -7.88 9.42 -4.75
CA GLN A 14 -8.52 10.75 -4.66
C GLN A 14 -9.01 11.21 -6.04
N ALA A 15 -8.18 11.08 -7.09
CA ALA A 15 -8.56 11.46 -8.45
C ALA A 15 -9.70 10.60 -9.02
N GLU A 16 -9.75 9.31 -8.69
CA GLU A 16 -10.83 8.41 -9.10
C GLU A 16 -12.07 8.47 -8.18
N ASN A 17 -12.05 9.30 -7.14
CA ASN A 17 -13.07 9.34 -6.08
C ASN A 17 -13.36 7.96 -5.45
N LYS A 18 -12.34 7.11 -5.38
CA LYS A 18 -12.35 5.77 -4.78
C LYS A 18 -11.58 5.76 -3.46
N GLN A 19 -11.77 6.79 -2.63
CA GLN A 19 -11.12 6.82 -1.32
C GLN A 19 -11.59 5.66 -0.43
N GLU A 20 -12.84 5.23 -0.62
CA GLU A 20 -13.44 4.13 0.14
C GLU A 20 -12.79 2.76 -0.13
N ASP A 21 -12.21 2.56 -1.31
CA ASP A 21 -11.43 1.37 -1.70
C ASP A 21 -9.95 1.44 -1.27
N CYS A 22 -9.50 2.61 -0.79
CA CYS A 22 -8.12 2.84 -0.39
C CYS A 22 -7.89 2.32 1.04
N VAL A 23 -7.84 0.99 1.20
CA VAL A 23 -7.52 0.33 2.47
C VAL A 23 -6.01 0.29 2.71
N VAL A 24 -5.60 0.27 3.98
CA VAL A 24 -4.21 0.09 4.38
C VAL A 24 -3.90 -1.40 4.46
N VAL A 25 -2.72 -1.78 3.96
CA VAL A 25 -2.15 -3.12 4.08
C VAL A 25 -0.86 -3.05 4.88
N TRP A 26 -0.73 -3.93 5.86
CA TRP A 26 0.47 -4.08 6.68
C TRP A 26 1.19 -5.34 6.27
N GLY A 27 2.50 -5.23 6.06
CA GLY A 27 3.38 -6.36 5.83
C GLY A 27 3.89 -6.96 7.12
N GLU A 28 4.35 -8.21 7.06
CA GLU A 28 5.07 -8.90 8.15
C GLU A 28 6.33 -8.13 8.56
N CYS A 29 6.91 -7.34 7.65
CA CYS A 29 8.02 -6.44 7.93
C CYS A 29 7.63 -5.18 8.72
N ASN A 30 6.43 -5.15 9.31
CA ASN A 30 5.87 -4.06 10.10
C ASN A 30 5.69 -2.73 9.34
N HIS A 31 5.75 -2.76 8.01
CA HIS A 31 5.51 -1.59 7.16
C HIS A 31 4.09 -1.59 6.60
N SER A 32 3.45 -0.43 6.64
CA SER A 32 2.11 -0.20 6.11
C SER A 32 2.14 0.58 4.80
N PHE A 33 1.28 0.21 3.86
CA PHE A 33 1.11 0.88 2.58
C PHE A 33 -0.37 0.88 2.17
N HIS A 34 -0.75 1.73 1.21
CA HIS A 34 -2.07 1.59 0.59
C HIS A 34 -2.13 0.30 -0.22
N ASN A 35 -3.18 -0.49 -0.04
CA ASN A 35 -3.47 -1.70 -0.81
C ASN A 35 -3.34 -1.43 -2.31
N CYS A 36 -3.97 -0.39 -2.83
CA CYS A 36 -3.90 -0.03 -4.25
C CYS A 36 -2.47 0.24 -4.74
N CYS A 37 -1.63 0.92 -3.95
CA CYS A 37 -0.25 1.21 -4.31
C CYS A 37 0.62 -0.05 -4.20
N MET A 38 0.38 -0.87 -3.17
CA MET A 38 1.16 -2.09 -2.94
C MET A 38 0.81 -3.18 -3.95
N SER A 39 -0.47 -3.40 -4.28
CA SER A 39 -0.91 -4.35 -5.31
C SER A 39 -0.29 -4.07 -6.68
N LEU A 40 0.00 -2.81 -7.01
CA LEU A 40 0.71 -2.44 -8.24
C LEU A 40 2.22 -2.65 -8.13
N TRP A 41 2.76 -2.42 -6.93
CA TRP A 41 4.18 -2.61 -6.65
C TRP A 41 4.57 -4.09 -6.71
N VAL A 42 3.83 -4.97 -6.02
CA VAL A 42 4.11 -6.42 -5.99
C VAL A 42 4.04 -7.08 -7.38
N LYS A 43 3.25 -6.52 -8.31
CA LYS A 43 3.21 -6.97 -9.72
C LYS A 43 4.55 -6.80 -10.44
N GLN A 44 5.37 -5.82 -10.02
CA GLN A 44 6.68 -5.54 -10.61
C GLN A 44 7.83 -6.01 -9.70
N ASN A 45 7.69 -5.83 -8.39
CA ASN A 45 8.68 -6.17 -7.38
C ASN A 45 7.98 -6.68 -6.13
N ASN A 46 8.10 -7.98 -5.85
CA ASN A 46 7.44 -8.62 -4.71
C ASN A 46 8.17 -8.38 -3.37
N ARG A 47 8.79 -7.20 -3.20
CA ARG A 47 9.60 -6.83 -2.05
C ARG A 47 9.11 -5.53 -1.43
N CYS A 48 9.28 -5.39 -0.12
CA CYS A 48 8.96 -4.18 0.60
C CYS A 48 9.81 -3.00 0.08
N PRO A 49 9.23 -1.86 -0.28
CA PRO A 49 9.97 -0.71 -0.77
C PRO A 49 10.83 -0.01 0.30
N LEU A 50 10.60 -0.29 1.59
CA LEU A 50 11.36 0.31 2.70
C LEU A 50 12.52 -0.59 3.15
N CYS A 51 12.25 -1.86 3.45
CA CYS A 51 13.29 -2.79 3.93
C CYS A 51 13.81 -3.77 2.88
N GLN A 52 13.26 -3.80 1.67
CA GLN A 52 13.62 -4.72 0.58
C GLN A 52 13.46 -6.22 0.90
N GLN A 53 12.84 -6.57 2.02
CA GLN A 53 12.46 -7.95 2.34
C GLN A 53 11.29 -8.41 1.48
N ASP A 54 11.09 -9.72 1.33
CA ASP A 54 9.92 -10.26 0.63
C ASP A 54 8.62 -9.72 1.23
N TRP A 55 7.77 -9.20 0.36
CA TRP A 55 6.52 -8.60 0.77
C TRP A 55 5.50 -9.69 1.08
N VAL A 56 5.21 -9.86 2.36
CA VAL A 56 4.18 -10.77 2.85
C VAL A 56 3.13 -9.96 3.59
N VAL A 57 1.88 -10.09 3.17
CA VAL A 57 0.75 -9.37 3.78
C VAL A 57 0.42 -10.00 5.12
N GLN A 58 0.52 -9.20 6.19
CA GLN A 58 0.14 -9.60 7.54
C GLN A 58 -1.34 -9.32 7.81
N ARG A 59 -1.83 -8.13 7.45
CA ARG A 59 -3.24 -7.72 7.62
C ARG A 59 -3.65 -6.60 6.67
N ILE A 60 -4.95 -6.49 6.41
CA ILE A 60 -5.56 -5.41 5.61
C ILE A 60 -6.72 -4.81 6.43
N GLY A 61 -6.89 -3.49 6.37
CA GLY A 61 -7.82 -2.76 7.23
C GLY A 61 -7.96 -1.30 6.80
N LYS A 62 -9.07 -0.66 7.19
CA LYS A 62 -9.28 0.79 7.06
C LYS A 62 -8.68 1.53 8.24
#